data_AF-A0A2X2YGP3-F1
#
_entry.id   AF-A0A2X2YGP3-F1
#
_cell.length_a   1.000
_cell.length_b   1.000
_cell.length_c   1.000
_cell.angle_alpha   90.00
_cell.angle_beta   90.00
_cell.angle_gamma   90.00
#
_symmetry.space_group_name_H-M   'P 1'
#
loop_
_entity.id
_entity.type
_entity.pdbx_description
1 polymer ?
#
loop_
_entity_poly.entity_id
_entity_poly.type
_entity_poly.pdbx_seq_one_letter_code
_entity_poly.pdbx_strand_id
1 'polypeptide(L)'
;MYSSIAQANEAIIERIKAARPHWVAVRPAKDAVAELASGRKLLHAGPPIDWEEMTGPMRGACIGASLFEGWAASEEEAVRMLEQGEVAFIPCHHVGAVGPMGGITSASMPVLVVRDVVHGNSSCCNP
;
A
#
# COMPACT_ATOMS: atom_id res chain seq x y z
N MET A 1 -12.50 21.39 -19.38
CA MET A 1 -11.03 21.51 -19.49
C MET A 1 -10.67 22.90 -19.00
N TYR A 2 -9.76 23.04 -18.02
CA TYR A 2 -9.39 24.35 -17.46
C TYR A 2 -8.58 25.15 -18.47
N SER A 3 -8.73 26.47 -18.50
CA SER A 3 -8.05 27.33 -19.47
C SER A 3 -6.70 27.87 -18.99
N SER A 4 -6.30 27.58 -17.74
CA SER A 4 -4.98 27.94 -17.19
C SER A 4 -4.57 27.03 -16.03
N ILE A 5 -3.27 27.05 -15.69
CA ILE A 5 -2.74 26.38 -14.49
C ILE A 5 -3.41 26.92 -13.22
N ALA A 6 -3.65 28.23 -13.15
CA ALA A 6 -4.30 28.85 -11.98
C ALA A 6 -5.71 28.29 -11.75
N GLN A 7 -6.51 28.15 -12.82
CA GLN A 7 -7.85 27.55 -12.72
C GLN A 7 -7.80 26.06 -12.36
N ALA A 8 -6.85 25.31 -12.92
CA ALA A 8 -6.68 23.90 -12.58
C ALA A 8 -6.28 23.71 -11.10
N ASN A 9 -5.39 24.57 -10.59
CA ASN A 9 -4.97 24.59 -9.20
C ASN A 9 -6.12 24.94 -8.26
N GLU A 10 -6.90 25.97 -8.59
CA GLU A 10 -8.08 26.34 -7.80
C GLU A 10 -9.07 25.16 -7.73
N ALA A 11 -9.36 24.51 -8.86
CA ALA A 11 -10.27 23.39 -8.90
C ALA A 11 -9.80 22.18 -8.08
N ILE A 12 -8.50 21.83 -8.11
CA ILE A 12 -7.99 20.70 -7.32
C ILE A 12 -7.92 21.04 -5.82
N ILE A 13 -7.61 22.28 -5.46
CA ILE A 13 -7.62 22.75 -4.06
C ILE A 13 -9.04 22.67 -3.50
N GLU A 14 -10.04 23.15 -4.24
CA GLU A 14 -11.43 23.07 -3.80
C GLU A 14 -11.90 21.62 -3.69
N ARG A 15 -11.49 20.74 -4.61
CA ARG A 15 -11.75 19.30 -4.49
C ARG A 15 -11.14 18.72 -3.21
N ILE A 16 -9.90 19.06 -2.86
CA ILE A 16 -9.25 18.57 -1.63
C ILE A 16 -9.99 19.09 -0.38
N LYS A 17 -10.35 20.38 -0.34
CA LYS A 17 -11.11 20.98 0.78
C LYS A 17 -12.51 20.39 0.94
N ALA A 18 -13.16 20.03 -0.17
CA ALA A 18 -14.50 19.45 -0.18
C ALA A 18 -14.53 17.99 0.28
N ALA A 19 -13.39 17.28 0.27
CA ALA A 19 -13.32 15.88 0.65
C ALA A 19 -13.88 15.63 2.06
N ARG A 20 -14.65 14.54 2.22
CA ARG A 20 -15.18 14.10 3.51
C ARG A 20 -14.82 12.62 3.73
N PRO A 21 -13.56 12.33 4.11
CA PRO A 21 -13.10 10.97 4.37
C PRO A 21 -13.75 10.42 5.63
N HIS A 22 -14.50 9.34 5.50
CA HIS A 22 -15.10 8.61 6.62
C HIS A 22 -14.43 7.24 6.76
N TRP A 23 -14.09 6.84 7.98
CA TRP A 23 -13.73 5.45 8.27
C TRP A 23 -14.98 4.59 8.09
N VAL A 24 -14.91 3.63 7.15
CA VAL A 24 -16.03 2.73 6.83
C VAL A 24 -15.81 1.28 7.26
N ALA A 25 -14.56 0.79 7.37
CA ALA A 25 -14.29 -0.58 7.80
C ALA A 25 -12.84 -0.80 8.28
N VAL A 26 -12.61 -1.95 8.93
CA VAL A 26 -11.29 -2.60 9.02
C VAL A 26 -11.44 -3.96 8.35
N ARG A 27 -10.58 -4.28 7.38
CA ARG A 27 -10.65 -5.54 6.61
C ARG A 27 -9.24 -6.02 6.26
N PRO A 28 -9.05 -7.31 5.91
CA PRO A 28 -7.80 -7.77 5.31
C PRO A 28 -7.45 -6.94 4.06
N ALA A 29 -6.17 -6.66 3.85
CA ALA A 29 -5.71 -5.81 2.75
C ALA A 29 -6.17 -6.31 1.37
N LYS A 30 -6.20 -7.63 1.16
CA LYS A 30 -6.70 -8.26 -0.08
C LYS A 30 -8.17 -7.98 -0.41
N ASP A 31 -8.99 -7.63 0.60
CA ASP A 31 -10.39 -7.27 0.41
C ASP A 31 -10.54 -5.78 0.02
N ALA A 32 -9.52 -4.96 0.28
CA ALA A 32 -9.51 -3.52 0.04
C ALA A 32 -8.67 -3.12 -1.18
N VAL A 33 -7.64 -3.89 -1.50
CA VAL A 33 -6.67 -3.65 -2.57
C VAL A 33 -6.67 -4.87 -3.50
N ALA A 34 -7.24 -4.71 -4.70
CA ALA A 34 -7.46 -5.81 -5.64
C ALA A 34 -6.13 -6.48 -6.07
N GLU A 35 -5.05 -5.72 -6.15
CA GLU A 35 -3.73 -6.19 -6.50
C GLU A 35 -3.22 -7.23 -5.52
N LEU A 36 -3.59 -7.16 -4.23
CA LEU A 36 -3.21 -8.12 -3.19
C LEU A 36 -4.09 -9.38 -3.15
N ALA A 37 -5.16 -9.45 -3.95
CA ALA A 37 -6.07 -10.60 -3.95
C ALA A 37 -5.43 -11.90 -4.48
N SER A 38 -4.29 -11.81 -5.16
CA SER A 38 -3.60 -12.97 -5.74
C SER A 38 -2.09 -12.79 -5.83
N GLY A 39 -1.38 -13.91 -5.75
CA GLY A 39 0.08 -13.96 -5.79
C GLY A 39 0.73 -13.49 -4.49
N ARG A 40 2.06 -13.54 -4.45
CA ARG A 40 2.85 -13.01 -3.34
C ARG A 40 3.23 -11.57 -3.66
N LYS A 41 2.58 -10.64 -2.98
CA LYS A 41 2.78 -9.21 -3.19
C LYS A 41 2.85 -8.50 -1.86
N LEU A 42 3.77 -7.55 -1.77
CA LEU A 42 3.90 -6.66 -0.62
C LEU A 42 3.76 -5.23 -1.10
N LEU A 43 2.88 -4.48 -0.44
CA LEU A 43 2.90 -3.02 -0.59
C LEU A 43 4.07 -2.44 0.19
N HIS A 44 4.55 -1.26 -0.20
CA HIS A 44 5.55 -0.51 0.58
C HIS A 44 5.34 1.00 0.47
N ALA A 45 5.88 1.74 1.44
CA ALA A 45 5.91 3.20 1.41
C ALA A 45 6.94 3.73 0.38
N GLY A 46 6.76 4.98 -0.05
CA GLY A 46 7.69 5.66 -0.96
C GLY A 46 7.47 5.35 -2.45
N PRO A 47 8.39 5.82 -3.32
CA PRO A 47 8.41 5.52 -4.76
C PRO A 47 8.85 4.06 -5.02
N PRO A 48 8.71 3.54 -6.26
CA PRO A 48 9.23 2.21 -6.63
C PRO A 48 10.67 2.00 -6.18
N ILE A 49 10.94 0.83 -5.60
CA ILE A 49 12.26 0.44 -5.08
C ILE A 49 12.43 -1.07 -5.18
N ASP A 50 13.60 -1.51 -5.61
CA ASP A 50 13.95 -2.93 -5.68
C ASP A 50 14.46 -3.44 -4.32
N TRP A 51 14.41 -4.75 -4.11
CA TRP A 51 14.82 -5.40 -2.85
C TRP A 51 16.25 -5.03 -2.43
N GLU A 52 17.17 -4.96 -3.40
CA GLU A 52 18.58 -4.65 -3.21
C GLU A 52 18.80 -3.23 -2.70
N GLU A 53 17.85 -2.33 -2.94
CA GLU A 53 17.91 -0.93 -2.51
C GLU A 53 17.12 -0.69 -1.21
N MET A 54 16.26 -1.63 -0.80
CA MET A 54 15.53 -1.52 0.45
C MET A 54 16.45 -1.44 1.67
N THR A 55 16.12 -0.53 2.59
CA THR A 55 16.84 -0.38 3.86
C THR A 55 16.66 -1.63 4.74
N GLY A 56 17.60 -1.85 5.67
CA GLY A 56 17.53 -2.97 6.62
C GLY A 56 16.17 -3.12 7.33
N PRO A 57 15.57 -2.05 7.88
CA PRO A 57 14.24 -2.12 8.49
C PRO A 57 13.12 -2.52 7.51
N MET A 58 13.14 -2.03 6.26
CA MET A 58 12.17 -2.44 5.25
C MET A 58 12.33 -3.92 4.90
N ARG A 59 13.57 -4.39 4.74
CA ARG A 59 13.85 -5.81 4.50
C ARG A 59 13.35 -6.70 5.63
N GLY A 60 13.61 -6.32 6.88
CA GLY A 60 13.11 -7.01 8.06
C GLY A 60 11.58 -7.09 8.08
N ALA A 61 10.89 -6.01 7.70
CA ALA A 61 9.43 -6.00 7.59
C ALA A 61 8.90 -6.90 6.46
N CYS A 62 9.58 -6.96 5.31
CA CYS A 62 9.22 -7.89 4.23
C CYS A 62 9.40 -9.36 4.63
N ILE A 63 10.48 -9.68 5.35
CA ILE A 63 10.74 -11.01 5.91
C ILE A 63 9.62 -11.37 6.89
N GLY A 64 9.31 -10.48 7.84
CA GLY A 64 8.24 -10.69 8.81
C GLY A 64 6.87 -10.88 8.16
N ALA A 65 6.56 -10.09 7.12
CA ALA A 65 5.33 -10.24 6.35
C ALA A 65 5.27 -11.58 5.60
N SER A 66 6.40 -12.04 5.04
CA SER A 66 6.49 -13.33 4.36
C SER A 66 6.25 -14.52 5.29
N LEU A 67 6.77 -14.43 6.52
CA LEU A 67 6.51 -15.42 7.58
C LEU A 67 5.05 -15.37 8.05
N PHE A 68 4.50 -14.17 8.23
CA PHE A 68 3.11 -13.96 8.64
C PHE A 68 2.11 -14.55 7.64
N GLU A 69 2.35 -14.38 6.34
CA GLU A 69 1.51 -14.97 5.29
C GLU A 69 1.77 -16.48 5.08
N GLY A 70 2.76 -17.05 5.77
CA GLY A 70 3.15 -18.46 5.62
C GLY A 70 3.78 -18.76 4.26
N TRP A 71 4.39 -17.78 3.59
CA TRP A 71 5.11 -17.99 2.33
C TRP A 71 6.46 -18.68 2.52
N ALA A 72 7.03 -18.55 3.71
CA ALA A 72 8.28 -19.16 4.14
C ALA A 72 8.14 -19.70 5.58
N ALA A 73 8.87 -20.77 5.89
CA ALA A 73 8.90 -21.39 7.21
C ALA A 73 10.03 -20.85 8.11
N SER A 74 11.02 -20.15 7.53
CA SER A 74 12.12 -19.51 8.25
C SER A 74 12.56 -18.20 7.61
N GLU A 75 13.34 -17.40 8.34
CA GLU A 75 13.91 -16.15 7.85
C GLU A 75 14.81 -16.38 6.63
N GLU A 76 15.63 -17.44 6.64
CA GLU A 76 16.51 -17.78 5.53
C GLU A 76 15.74 -18.13 4.26
N GLU A 77 14.62 -18.86 4.39
CA GLU A 77 13.73 -19.16 3.27
C GLU A 77 13.04 -17.90 2.74
N ALA A 78 12.60 -17.01 3.64
CA ALA A 78 12.00 -15.73 3.26
C ALA A 78 12.98 -14.85 2.50
N VAL A 79 14.22 -14.71 2.99
CA VAL A 79 15.28 -13.93 2.32
C VAL A 79 15.57 -14.49 0.93
N ARG A 80 15.76 -15.81 0.80
CA ARG A 80 16.01 -16.45 -0.50
C ARG A 80 14.88 -16.18 -1.49
N MET A 81 13.63 -16.30 -1.06
CA MET A 81 12.45 -16.05 -1.89
C MET A 81 12.38 -14.57 -2.34
N LEU A 82 12.67 -13.63 -1.45
CA LEU A 82 12.68 -12.19 -1.73
C LEU A 82 13.82 -11.83 -2.71
N GLU A 83 15.01 -12.38 -2.51
CA GLU A 83 16.17 -12.21 -3.41
C GLU A 83 15.96 -12.83 -4.80
N GLN A 84 15.15 -13.89 -4.90
CA GLN A 84 14.81 -14.53 -6.17
C GLN A 84 13.69 -13.80 -6.93
N GLY A 85 13.13 -12.72 -6.38
CA GLY A 85 12.05 -11.96 -7.01
C GLY A 85 10.71 -12.71 -7.04
N GLU A 86 10.50 -13.70 -6.17
CA GLU A 86 9.24 -14.43 -6.08
C GLU A 86 8.10 -13.61 -5.44
N VAL A 87 8.43 -12.46 -4.85
CA VAL A 87 7.49 -11.50 -4.26
C VAL A 87 7.55 -10.19 -5.06
N ALA A 88 6.40 -9.73 -5.54
CA ALA A 88 6.30 -8.44 -6.21
C ALA A 88 6.08 -7.30 -5.20
N PHE A 89 6.86 -6.23 -5.33
CA PHE A 89 6.73 -5.02 -4.51
C PHE A 89 5.91 -3.96 -5.24
N ILE A 90 4.95 -3.37 -4.54
CA ILE A 90 4.05 -2.36 -5.12
C ILE A 90 4.01 -1.13 -4.21
N PRO A 91 4.31 0.09 -4.71
CA PRO A 91 4.14 1.29 -3.91
C PRO A 91 2.68 1.45 -3.47
N CYS A 92 2.44 1.74 -2.20
CA CYS A 92 1.09 1.94 -1.67
C CYS A 92 0.29 2.96 -2.51
N HIS A 93 0.95 4.05 -2.92
CA HIS A 93 0.33 5.13 -3.70
C HIS A 93 -0.14 4.71 -5.10
N HIS A 94 0.35 3.61 -5.67
CA HIS A 94 -0.12 3.09 -6.96
C HIS A 94 -1.49 2.42 -6.87
N VAL A 95 -1.89 1.98 -5.67
CA VAL A 95 -3.09 1.16 -5.45
C VAL A 95 -4.07 1.80 -4.47
N GLY A 96 -3.99 3.12 -4.30
CA GLY A 96 -4.89 3.86 -3.41
C GLY A 96 -4.67 3.57 -1.93
N ALA A 97 -3.49 3.06 -1.55
CA ALA A 97 -3.10 2.82 -0.16
C ALA A 97 -2.04 3.83 0.30
N VAL A 98 -1.84 3.91 1.61
CA VAL A 98 -0.68 4.55 2.24
C VAL A 98 -0.18 3.64 3.37
N GLY A 99 1.11 3.74 3.71
CA GLY A 99 1.69 2.96 4.81
C GLY A 99 2.65 3.81 5.62
N PRO A 100 2.60 3.80 6.97
CA PRO A 100 3.51 4.55 7.81
C PRO A 100 4.90 3.92 7.81
N MET A 101 5.94 4.74 7.97
CA MET A 101 7.34 4.30 8.00
C MET A 101 7.72 3.52 6.73
N GLY A 102 8.01 2.21 6.82
CA GLY A 102 8.31 1.35 5.67
C GLY A 102 7.06 0.91 4.88
N GLY A 103 5.87 1.02 5.49
CA GLY A 103 4.59 0.77 4.82
C GLY A 103 4.36 -0.65 4.33
N ILE A 104 5.11 -1.65 4.82
CA ILE A 104 4.97 -3.04 4.38
C ILE A 104 3.57 -3.55 4.73
N THR A 105 2.80 -3.92 3.71
CA THR A 105 1.45 -4.47 3.86
C THR A 105 1.29 -5.71 3.00
N SER A 106 0.94 -6.83 3.64
CA SER A 106 0.62 -8.09 2.96
C SER A 106 -0.89 -8.36 2.92
N ALA A 107 -1.31 -9.33 2.11
CA ALA A 107 -2.71 -9.62 1.79
C ALA A 107 -3.64 -9.83 3.01
N SER A 108 -3.14 -10.48 4.06
CA SER A 108 -3.90 -10.85 5.26
C SER A 108 -3.79 -9.82 6.39
N MET A 109 -2.93 -8.79 6.25
CA MET A 109 -2.83 -7.72 7.26
C MET A 109 -4.12 -6.88 7.28
N PRO A 110 -4.59 -6.44 8.47
CA PRO A 110 -5.74 -5.57 8.57
C PRO A 110 -5.39 -4.16 8.09
N VAL A 111 -6.31 -3.56 7.32
CA VAL A 111 -6.23 -2.16 6.90
C VAL A 111 -7.49 -1.40 7.29
N LEU A 112 -7.30 -0.15 7.69
CA LEU A 112 -8.34 0.85 7.83
C LEU A 112 -8.80 1.29 6.44
N VAL A 113 -10.09 1.16 6.14
CA VAL A 113 -10.67 1.61 4.87
C VAL A 113 -11.41 2.92 5.10
N VAL A 114 -11.02 3.93 4.32
CA VAL A 114 -11.61 5.27 4.32
C VAL A 114 -12.28 5.51 2.98
N ARG A 115 -13.47 6.10 3.00
CA ARG A 115 -14.20 6.51 1.79
C ARG A 115 -14.51 8.00 1.85
N ASP A 116 -14.19 8.71 0.77
CA ASP A 116 -14.66 10.07 0.58
C ASP A 116 -16.12 10.04 0.11
N VAL A 117 -17.04 10.49 0.96
CA VAL A 117 -18.49 10.49 0.63
C VAL A 117 -18.87 11.56 -0.39
N VAL A 118 -18.02 12.57 -0.61
CA VAL A 118 -18.27 13.63 -1.60
C VAL A 118 -17.82 13.22 -2.99
N HIS A 119 -16.65 12.59 -3.09
CA HIS A 119 -16.04 12.25 -4.38
C HIS A 119 -16.11 10.76 -4.75
N GLY A 120 -16.49 9.90 -3.80
CA GLY A 120 -16.75 8.49 -4.03
C GLY A 120 -15.51 7.58 -4.07
N ASN A 121 -14.29 8.13 -4.02
CA ASN A 121 -13.07 7.33 -3.96
C ASN A 121 -12.81 6.75 -2.56
N SER A 122 -12.03 5.67 -2.51
CA SER A 122 -11.62 5.00 -1.28
C SER A 122 -10.09 4.94 -1.19
N SER A 123 -9.59 4.89 0.03
CA SER A 123 -8.17 4.62 0.31
C SER A 123 -8.03 3.78 1.57
N CYS A 124 -6.89 3.12 1.74
CA CYS A 124 -6.62 2.35 2.95
C CYS A 124 -5.22 2.58 3.53
N CYS A 125 -5.08 2.29 4.81
CA CYS A 125 -3.82 2.38 5.54
C CYS A 125 -3.71 1.19 6.49
N ASN A 126 -2.53 0.58 6.59
CA ASN A 126 -2.24 -0.33 7.70
C ASN A 126 -2.00 0.48 8.99
N PRO A 127 -2.44 -0.02 10.16
CA PRO A 127 -2.26 0.66 11.44
C PRO A 127 -0.80 0.71 11.90
#